data_AF-A0A5M4D122-F1
#
_entry.id   AF-A0A5M4D122-F1
#
_cell.length_a   1.000
_cell.length_b   1.000
_cell.length_c   1.000
_cell.angle_alpha   90.00
_cell.angle_beta   90.00
_cell.angle_gamma   90.00
#
_symmetry.space_group_name_H-M   'P 1'
#
loop_
_entity.id
_entity.type
_entity.pdbx_description
1 polymer ?
#
loop_
_entity_poly.entity_id
_entity_poly.type
_entity_poly.pdbx_seq_one_letter_code
_entity_poly.pdbx_strand_id
1 'polypeptide(L)' 'MADRCRVILLDEQGLTYAAIGDKIGMHEQTVLKWRRRFLTDRLPGLKDKPRPGTRATPACAAASGPR' A
#
# COMPACT_ATOMS: atom_id res chain seq x y z
N MET A 1 -3.95 -4.26 0.30
CA MET A 1 -2.59 -4.72 -0.09
C MET A 1 -2.56 -5.71 -1.27
N ALA A 2 -3.67 -6.35 -1.69
CA ALA A 2 -3.62 -7.46 -2.65
C ALA A 2 -3.18 -7.10 -4.08
N ASP A 3 -3.67 -6.00 -4.65
CA ASP A 3 -3.45 -5.72 -6.09
C ASP A 3 -2.02 -5.29 -6.41
N ARG A 4 -1.33 -4.67 -5.45
CA ARG A 4 0.08 -4.26 -5.59
C ARG A 4 1.02 -5.46 -5.56
N CYS A 5 0.73 -6.48 -4.74
CA CYS A 5 1.47 -7.73 -4.77
C CYS A 5 1.23 -8.47 -6.08
N ARG A 6 0.00 -8.46 -6.60
CA ARG A 6 -0.33 -9.05 -7.91
C ARG A 6 0.46 -8.39 -9.05
N VAL A 7 0.66 -7.07 -9.03
CA VAL A 7 1.51 -6.39 -10.01
C VAL A 7 2.89 -7.03 -10.09
N ILE A 8 3.54 -7.28 -8.95
CA ILE A 8 4.91 -7.82 -8.92
C ILE A 8 4.96 -9.28 -9.35
N LEU A 9 3.97 -10.07 -8.92
CA LEU A 9 3.86 -11.46 -9.34
C LEU A 9 3.62 -11.61 -10.85
N LEU A 10 2.93 -10.64 -11.47
CA LEU A 10 2.70 -10.62 -12.92
C LEU A 10 3.91 -10.02 -13.69
N ASP A 11 4.68 -9.11 -13.08
CA ASP A 11 5.95 -8.61 -13.64
C ASP A 11 7.00 -9.74 -13.73
N GLU A 12 7.09 -10.61 -12.72
CA GLU A 12 7.94 -11.81 -12.72
C GLU A 12 7.54 -12.82 -13.81
N GLN A 13 6.28 -12.82 -14.24
CA GLN A 13 5.79 -13.64 -15.35
C GLN A 13 6.12 -13.02 -16.73
N GLY A 14 6.76 -11.85 -16.77
CA GLY A 14 7.14 -11.17 -18.00
C GLY A 14 5.98 -10.52 -18.75
N LEU A 15 4.83 -10.29 -18.09
CA LEU A 15 3.71 -9.59 -18.70
C LEU A 15 4.01 -8.09 -18.89
N THR A 16 3.44 -7.51 -19.95
CA THR A 16 3.51 -6.07 -20.18
C THR A 16 2.66 -5.30 -19.17
N TYR A 17 3.09 -4.08 -18.82
CA TYR A 17 2.36 -3.25 -17.84
C TYR A 17 0.91 -2.95 -18.23
N ALA A 18 0.63 -2.88 -19.53
CA ALA A 18 -0.73 -2.75 -20.04
C ALA A 18 -1.58 -3.99 -19.74
N ALA A 19 -1.06 -5.20 -19.99
CA ALA A 19 -1.76 -6.46 -19.71
C ALA A 19 -1.91 -6.72 -18.20
N ILE A 20 -0.89 -6.35 -17.42
CA ILE A 20 -0.96 -6.38 -15.96
C ILE A 20 -2.08 -5.45 -15.51
N GLY A 21 -2.08 -4.20 -15.99
CA GLY A 21 -3.11 -3.21 -15.70
C GLY A 21 -4.52 -3.68 -16.00
N ASP A 22 -4.73 -4.25 -17.18
CA ASP A 22 -6.02 -4.79 -17.62
C ASP A 22 -6.54 -5.90 -16.68
N LYS A 23 -5.67 -6.83 -16.26
CA LYS A 23 -6.02 -7.93 -15.35
C LYS A 23 -6.47 -7.49 -13.95
N ILE A 24 -5.96 -6.37 -13.44
CA ILE A 24 -6.25 -5.88 -12.08
C ILE A 24 -7.10 -4.60 -12.09
N GLY A 25 -7.51 -4.11 -13.27
CA GLY A 25 -8.25 -2.86 -13.43
C GLY A 25 -7.45 -1.62 -13.05
N MET A 26 -6.13 -1.64 -13.25
CA MET A 26 -5.24 -0.50 -12.97
C MET A 26 -4.66 0.07 -14.25
N HIS A 27 -4.43 1.38 -14.26
CA HIS A 27 -3.73 2.02 -15.36
C HIS A 27 -2.25 1.61 -15.38
N GLU A 28 -1.65 1.44 -16.57
CA GLU A 28 -0.24 1.07 -16.73
C GLU A 28 0.72 1.98 -15.93
N GLN A 29 0.39 3.27 -15.84
CA GLN A 29 1.19 4.28 -15.14
C GLN A 29 1.24 4.01 -13.63
N THR A 30 0.15 3.46 -13.09
CA THR A 30 0.07 3.04 -11.69
C THR A 30 0.96 1.81 -11.46
N VAL A 31 0.94 0.85 -12.38
CA VAL A 31 1.81 -0.34 -12.36
C VAL A 31 3.29 0.06 -12.39
N LEU A 32 3.68 0.96 -13.30
CA LEU A 32 5.03 1.53 -13.40
C LEU A 32 5.47 2.22 -12.10
N LYS A 33 4.58 3.00 -11.48
CA LYS A 33 4.84 3.67 -10.19
C LYS A 33 5.11 2.67 -9.07
N TRP A 34 4.32 1.60 -8.98
CA TRP A 34 4.53 0.54 -7.99
C TRP A 34 5.82 -0.23 -8.24
N ARG A 35 6.15 -0.51 -9.50
CA ARG A 35 7.42 -1.14 -9.89
C ARG A 35 8.62 -0.30 -9.47
N ARG A 36 8.61 1.01 -9.76
CA ARG A 36 9.66 1.94 -9.30
C ARG A 36 9.79 1.94 -7.77
N ARG A 37 8.68 2.03 -7.04
CA ARG A 37 8.69 1.94 -5.57
C ARG A 37 9.25 0.62 -5.06
N PHE A 38 8.95 -0.50 -5.72
CA PHE A 38 9.48 -1.81 -5.35
C PHE A 38 10.97 -1.94 -5.63
N LEU A 39 11.49 -1.33 -6.70
CA LEU A 39 12.93 -1.33 -6.95
C LEU A 39 13.70 -0.55 -5.87
N THR A 40 13.12 0.53 -5.34
CA THR A 40 13.75 1.35 -4.29
C THR A 40 13.60 0.74 -2.89
N ASP A 41 12.38 0.35 -2.52
CA ASP A 41 12.03 -0.02 -1.14
C ASP A 41 11.57 -1.48 -1.02
N ARG A 42 11.54 -2.28 -2.09
CA ARG A 42 11.12 -3.70 -2.11
C ARG A 42 9.81 -3.94 -1.34
N LEU A 43 9.78 -4.96 -0.48
CA LEU A 43 8.64 -5.33 0.38
C LEU A 43 8.11 -4.16 1.26
N PRO A 44 8.97 -3.36 1.93
CA PRO A 44 8.50 -2.19 2.68
C PRO A 44 7.88 -1.09 1.79
N GLY A 45 8.28 -0.98 0.52
CA GLY A 45 7.69 -0.05 -0.46
C GLY A 45 6.28 -0.41 -0.91
N LEU A 46 5.90 -1.68 -0.75
CA LEU A 46 4.61 -2.22 -1.12
C LEU A 46 3.59 -2.15 0.02
N LYS A 47 4.08 -2.16 1.26
CA LYS A 47 3.28 -1.82 2.44
C LYS A 47 2.89 -0.34 2.34
N ASP A 48 1.60 -0.08 2.42
CA ASP A 48 1.12 1.27 2.69
C ASP A 48 1.73 1.69 4.03
N LYS A 49 2.74 2.57 4.00
CA LYS A 49 3.21 3.21 5.24
C LYS A 49 1.96 3.84 5.85
N PRO A 50 1.57 3.48 7.08
CA PRO A 50 0.41 4.11 7.70
C PRO A 50 0.66 5.60 7.65
N ARG A 51 -0.25 6.34 7.00
CA ARG A 51 -0.21 7.80 6.95
C ARG A 51 0.01 8.28 8.38
N PRO A 52 1.15 8.91 8.72
CA PRO A 52 1.30 9.52 10.03
C PRO A 52 0.36 10.72 10.03
N GLY A 53 -0.86 10.54 10.52
CA GLY A 53 -1.92 11.52 10.30
C GLY A 53 -3.26 11.29 10.99
N THR A 54 -3.40 10.30 11.88
CA THR A 54 -4.56 10.25 12.77
C THR A 54 -4.07 10.44 14.20
N ARG A 55 -4.36 11.63 14.76
CA ARG A 55 -4.23 11.92 16.19
C ARG A 55 -4.90 10.82 16.99
N ALA A 56 -4.13 10.06 17.76
CA ALA A 56 -4.66 9.42 18.95
C ALA A 56 -4.51 10.42 20.11
N THR A 57 -5.47 11.33 20.26
CA THR A 57 -5.77 11.88 21.58
C THR A 57 -6.89 11.02 22.16
N PRO A 58 -6.63 10.12 23.11
CA PRO A 58 -7.68 9.74 24.05
C PRO A 58 -7.80 10.88 25.07
N ALA A 59 -8.57 11.91 24.73
CA ALA A 59 -9.19 12.69 25.78
C ALA A 59 -10.33 11.83 26.35
N CYS A 60 -10.07 11.14 27.47
CA CYS A 60 -11.07 10.79 28.47
C CYS A 60 -10.35 10.26 29.73
N ALA A 61 -9.92 11.17 30.60
CA ALA A 61 -9.65 10.84 32.00
C ALA A 61 -10.86 11.33 32.81
N ALA A 62 -11.94 10.56 32.76
CA ALA A 62 -13.06 10.69 33.68
C ALA A 62 -13.24 9.35 34.40
N ALA A 63 -12.66 9.27 35.60
CA ALA A 63 -13.13 8.39 36.66
C ALA A 63 -12.74 9.04 37.99
N SER A 64 -13.68 9.83 38.53
CA SER A 64 -13.70 10.15 39.95
C SER A 64 -13.81 8.83 40.74
N GLY A 65 -12.88 8.59 41.67
CA GLY A 65 -13.04 7.59 42.71
C GLY A 65 -13.45 8.29 44.01
N PRO A 66 -14.52 7.85 44.72
CA PRO A 66 -14.88 8.45 45.99
C PRO A 66 -13.97 7.92 47.12
N ARG A 67 -13.61 8.81 48.05
CA ARG A 67 -13.17 8.48 49.40
C ARG A 67 -14.12 9.10 50.40
#